data_AF-A0A227IKH7-F1
#
_entry.id   AF-A0A227IKH7-F1
#
_cell.length_a   1.000
_cell.length_b   1.000
_cell.length_c   1.000
_cell.angle_alpha   90.00
_cell.angle_beta   90.00
_cell.angle_gamma   90.00
#
_symmetry.space_group_name_H-M   'P 1'
#
loop_
_entity.id
_entity.type
_entity.pdbx_description
1 polymer ?
#
loop_
_entity_poly.entity_id
_entity_poly.type
_entity_poly.pdbx_seq_one_letter_code
_entity_poly.pdbx_strand_id
1 'polypeptide(L)' 'SMPLLYLKGYHALQGYRVANWLWKQGRHALATYLQNQISVACQVDIHPAARIGSGIMLDHATGIVIGETAVIDNDVSIL' A
#
# COMPACT_ATOMS: atom_id res chain seq x y z
N SER A 1 -0.19 15.25 12.42
CA SER A 1 0.49 15.78 11.22
C SER A 1 1.69 14.92 10.79
N MET A 2 2.49 14.38 11.71
CA MET A 2 3.68 13.56 11.38
C MET A 2 3.44 12.41 10.38
N PRO A 3 2.40 11.55 10.51
CA PRO A 3 2.20 10.44 9.58
C PRO A 3 1.96 10.89 8.14
N LEU A 4 1.15 11.93 7.97
CA LEU A 4 0.83 12.51 6.67
C LEU A 4 2.03 13.15 5.98
N LEU A 5 3.00 13.66 6.74
CA LEU A 5 4.11 14.43 6.17
C LEU A 5 5.37 13.58 5.95
N TYR A 6 5.67 12.64 6.85
CA TYR A 6 7.02 12.05 6.92
C TYR A 6 7.05 10.52 6.96
N LEU A 7 5.93 9.85 7.20
CA LEU A 7 5.93 8.39 7.29
C LEU A 7 5.65 7.76 5.93
N LYS A 8 6.70 7.23 5.29
CA LYS A 8 6.60 6.55 4.00
C LYS A 8 5.67 5.33 4.03
N GLY A 9 5.56 4.64 5.17
CA GLY A 9 4.58 3.56 5.35
C GLY A 9 3.13 4.05 5.26
N TYR A 10 2.85 5.24 5.83
CA TYR A 10 1.54 5.87 5.69
C TYR A 10 1.29 6.29 4.23
N HIS A 11 2.25 6.93 3.57
CA HIS A 11 2.15 7.30 2.15
C HIS A 11 1.93 6.09 1.24
N ALA A 12 2.68 5.01 1.45
CA ALA A 12 2.56 3.78 0.69
C ALA A 12 1.18 3.14 0.86
N LEU A 13 0.66 3.08 2.09
CA LEU A 13 -0.68 2.56 2.35
C LEU A 13 -1.76 3.37 1.64
N GLN A 14 -1.71 4.71 1.70
CA GLN A 14 -2.70 5.54 1.01
C GLN A 14 -2.56 5.45 -0.52
N GLY A 15 -1.32 5.43 -1.03
CA GLY A 15 -1.05 5.23 -2.46
C GLY A 15 -1.57 3.88 -2.96
N TYR A 16 -1.37 2.82 -2.17
CA TYR A 16 -1.92 1.50 -2.47
C TYR A 16 -3.45 1.53 -2.51
N ARG A 17 -4.14 2.28 -1.63
CA ARG A 17 -5.61 2.37 -1.70
C ARG A 17 -6.09 2.98 -3.02
N VAL A 18 -5.35 3.96 -3.57
CA VAL A 18 -5.63 4.50 -4.91
C VAL A 18 -5.37 3.44 -5.99
N ALA A 19 -4.26 2.70 -5.90
CA ALA A 19 -3.96 1.61 -6.82
C ALA A 19 -5.02 0.48 -6.76
N ASN A 20 -5.48 0.12 -5.57
CA ASN A 20 -6.55 -0.86 -5.34
C ASN A 20 -7.88 -0.39 -5.92
N TRP A 21 -8.21 0.89 -5.77
CA TRP A 21 -9.39 1.46 -6.41
C TRP A 21 -9.27 1.38 -7.94
N LEU A 22 -8.14 1.78 -8.52
CA LEU A 22 -7.89 1.66 -9.97
C LEU A 22 -8.01 0.22 -10.47
N TRP A 23 -7.47 -0.74 -9.70
CA TRP A 23 -7.55 -2.17 -10.00
C TRP A 23 -8.99 -2.65 -10.07
N LYS A 24 -9.83 -2.26 -9.10
CA LYS A 24 -11.27 -2.60 -9.07
C LYS A 24 -12.06 -1.95 -10.20
N GLN A 25 -11.57 -0.84 -10.77
CA GLN A 25 -12.18 -0.21 -11.96
C GLN A 25 -11.67 -0.83 -13.29
N GLY A 26 -10.93 -1.93 -13.24
CA GLY A 26 -10.36 -2.58 -14.44
C GLY A 26 -9.16 -1.84 -15.05
N ARG A 27 -8.67 -0.77 -14.42
CA ARG A 27 -7.51 0.03 -14.88
C ARG A 27 -6.19 -0.60 -14.43
N HIS A 28 -6.02 -1.88 -14.72
CA HIS A 28 -4.90 -2.70 -14.21
C HIS A 28 -3.53 -2.13 -14.56
N ALA A 29 -3.32 -1.67 -15.79
CA ALA A 29 -2.04 -1.09 -16.21
C ALA A 29 -1.63 0.12 -15.33
N LEU A 30 -2.58 1.01 -15.02
CA LEU A 30 -2.30 2.18 -14.18
C LEU A 30 -2.11 1.78 -12.71
N ALA A 31 -2.87 0.79 -12.24
CA ALA A 31 -2.70 0.26 -10.89
C ALA A 31 -1.32 -0.38 -10.68
N THR A 32 -0.85 -1.18 -11.64
CA THR A 32 0.49 -1.81 -11.61
C THR A 32 1.60 -0.77 -11.78
N TYR A 33 1.41 0.24 -12.63
CA TYR A 33 2.33 1.38 -12.69
C TYR A 33 2.45 2.07 -11.33
N LEU A 34 1.32 2.36 -10.68
CA LEU A 34 1.31 3.04 -9.39
C LEU A 34 1.92 2.16 -8.28
N GLN A 35 1.66 0.85 -8.28
CA GLN A 35 2.33 -0.11 -7.40
C GLN A 35 3.86 0.01 -7.51
N ASN A 36 4.40 -0.02 -8.73
CA ASN A 36 5.85 0.11 -8.95
C ASN A 36 6.39 1.46 -8.48
N GLN A 37 5.67 2.56 -8.74
CA GLN A 37 6.07 3.89 -8.26
C GLN A 37 6.11 3.96 -6.72
N ILE A 38 5.15 3.34 -6.04
CA ILE A 38 5.13 3.24 -4.57
C ILE A 38 6.31 2.40 -4.07
N SER A 39 6.58 1.26 -4.71
CA SER A 39 7.72 0.40 -4.39
C SER A 39 9.05 1.16 -4.49
N VAL A 40 9.26 1.91 -5.57
CA VAL A 40 10.49 2.71 -5.74
C VAL A 40 10.58 3.85 -4.72
N ALA A 41 9.51 4.61 -4.53
CA ALA A 41 9.54 5.82 -3.69
C ALA A 41 9.52 5.52 -2.18
N CYS A 42 8.77 4.51 -1.76
CA CYS A 42 8.54 4.18 -0.35
C CYS A 42 9.23 2.89 0.10
N GLN A 43 9.80 2.10 -0.83
CA GLN A 43 10.36 0.76 -0.57
C GLN A 43 9.32 -0.20 0.02
N VAL A 44 8.06 -0.06 -0.42
CA VAL A 44 6.92 -0.87 0.00
C VAL A 44 6.21 -1.39 -1.24
N ASP A 45 6.15 -2.71 -1.39
CA ASP A 45 5.49 -3.35 -2.53
C ASP A 45 4.18 -4.01 -2.10
N ILE A 46 3.06 -3.43 -2.52
CA ILE A 46 1.72 -3.95 -2.20
C ILE A 46 0.98 -4.16 -3.51
N HIS A 47 0.66 -5.42 -3.81
CA HIS A 47 -0.11 -5.74 -5.00
C HIS A 47 -1.50 -5.08 -4.95
N PRO A 48 -1.95 -4.37 -6.00
CA PRO A 48 -3.22 -3.64 -5.99
C PRO A 48 -4.44 -4.51 -5.70
N ALA A 49 -4.41 -5.81 -5.99
CA ALA A 49 -5.53 -6.71 -5.69
C ALA A 49 -5.62 -7.18 -4.24
N ALA A 50 -4.60 -6.91 -3.40
CA ALA A 50 -4.62 -7.24 -1.99
C ALA A 50 -5.85 -6.62 -1.31
N ARG A 51 -6.24 -7.14 -0.14
CA ARG A 51 -7.37 -6.63 0.64
C ARG A 51 -6.87 -6.15 2.01
N ILE A 52 -6.82 -4.84 2.20
CA ILE A 52 -6.29 -4.23 3.43
C ILE A 52 -7.35 -3.33 4.11
N GLY A 53 -7.69 -3.67 5.35
CA GLY A 53 -8.58 -2.93 6.25
C GLY A 53 -8.03 -1.58 6.68
N SER A 54 -8.68 -0.92 7.64
CA SER A 54 -8.30 0.39 8.20
C SER A 54 -7.56 0.26 9.54
N GLY A 55 -6.99 1.35 10.05
CA GLY A 55 -6.23 1.32 11.32
C GLY A 55 -4.85 0.68 11.20
N ILE A 56 -4.31 0.55 9.99
CA ILE A 56 -3.03 -0.11 9.73
C ILE A 56 -1.86 0.83 10.02
N MET A 57 -0.87 0.30 10.75
CA MET A 57 0.43 0.93 10.90
C MET A 57 1.51 0.12 10.18
N LEU A 58 2.18 0.76 9.22
CA LEU A 58 3.38 0.24 8.58
C LEU A 58 4.56 1.05 9.14
N ASP A 59 5.17 0.54 10.20
CA ASP A 59 6.29 1.22 10.87
C ASP A 59 7.60 0.94 10.14
N HIS A 60 8.43 1.97 9.96
CA HIS A 60 9.65 2.00 9.10
C HIS A 60 9.46 1.61 7.62
N ALA A 61 8.60 0.65 7.30
CA ALA A 61 8.02 0.22 6.03
C ALA A 61 8.99 -0.34 4.98
N THR A 62 10.29 -0.11 5.13
CA THR A 62 11.30 -0.55 4.16
C THR A 62 11.28 -2.06 3.98
N GLY A 63 11.09 -2.53 2.75
CA GLY A 63 11.15 -3.95 2.41
C GLY A 63 9.86 -4.71 2.67
N ILE A 64 8.77 -4.05 3.06
CA ILE A 64 7.46 -4.68 3.17
C ILE A 64 6.99 -5.14 1.78
N VAL A 65 6.60 -6.41 1.67
CA VAL A 65 6.01 -7.01 0.47
C VAL A 65 4.69 -7.69 0.83
N ILE A 66 3.60 -7.28 0.17
CA ILE A 66 2.24 -7.83 0.36
C ILE A 66 1.71 -8.31 -1.00
N GLY A 67 1.53 -9.62 -1.12
CA GLY A 67 1.15 -10.29 -2.37
C GLY A 67 -0.33 -10.14 -2.76
N GLU A 68 -0.63 -10.57 -3.99
CA GLU A 68 -1.93 -10.39 -4.66
C GLU A 68 -3.14 -10.87 -3.86
N THR A 69 -3.04 -12.03 -3.23
CA THR A 69 -4.17 -12.71 -2.55
C THR A 69 -4.24 -12.39 -1.05
N ALA A 70 -3.32 -11.58 -0.55
CA ALA A 70 -3.22 -11.27 0.86
C ALA A 70 -4.46 -10.55 1.40
N VAL A 71 -4.78 -10.85 2.65
CA VAL A 71 -5.84 -10.20 3.43
C VAL A 71 -5.24 -9.73 4.75
N ILE A 72 -5.39 -8.43 5.03
CA ILE A 72 -5.00 -7.80 6.28
C ILE A 72 -6.25 -7.11 6.83
N ASP A 73 -6.73 -7.54 7.99
CA ASP A 73 -7.88 -6.96 8.66
C ASP A 73 -7.54 -5.65 9.37
N ASN A 74 -8.51 -5.08 10.09
CA ASN A 74 -8.35 -3.78 10.75
C ASN A 74 -7.35 -3.83 11.92
N ASP A 75 -6.76 -2.67 12.23
CA ASP A 75 -5.96 -2.44 13.44
C ASP A 75 -4.71 -3.32 13.55
N VAL A 76 -4.13 -3.70 12.40
CA VAL A 76 -2.88 -4.46 12.33
C VAL A 76 -1.66 -3.54 12.26
N SER A 77 -0.59 -3.92 12.95
CA SER A 77 0.72 -3.26 12.87
C SER A 77 1.75 -4.20 12.24
N ILE A 78 2.51 -3.69 11.27
CA ILE A 78 3.60 -4.39 10.58
C ILE A 78 4.85 -3.51 10.68
N LEU A 79 5.99 -4.13 11.04
CA LEU A 79 7.29 -3.48 11.22
C LEU A 79 8.23 -3.80 10.05
#